data_AF-A0A7S2W1H2-F1
#
_entry.id   AF-A0A7S2W1H2-F1
#
_cell.length_a   1.000
_cell.length_b   1.000
_cell.length_c   1.000
_cell.angle_alpha   90.00
_cell.angle_beta   90.00
_cell.angle_gamma   90.00
#
_symmetry.space_group_name_H-M   'P 1'
#
loop_
_entity.id
_entity.type
_entity.pdbx_description
1 polymer ?
#
loop_
_entity_poly.entity_id
_entity_poly.type
_entity_poly.pdbx_seq_one_letter_code
_entity_poly.pdbx_strand_id
1 'polypeptide(L)'
;AKEEEESDDDYDDLLEDDDPELEAIRERRLREMKESQIKHAENIARGHGQYRTISQDEFLPECSGTSEWVAIHFFHNEFERCKILDHHLKIIAPKEITCK
;
A
#
# COMPACT_ATOMS: atom_id res chain seq x y z
N ALA A 1 -29.77 -0.13 27.67
CA ALA A 1 -28.39 -0.20 28.17
C ALA A 1 -27.69 1.05 27.67
N LYS A 2 -27.15 1.87 28.58
CA LYS A 2 -26.41 3.09 28.21
C LYS A 2 -25.06 2.62 27.65
N GLU A 3 -24.75 3.01 26.43
CA GLU A 3 -23.39 2.98 25.90
C GLU A 3 -22.63 4.06 26.68
N GLU A 4 -21.62 3.64 27.44
CA GLU A 4 -20.67 4.54 28.07
C GLU A 4 -19.81 5.12 26.93
N GLU A 5 -20.11 6.35 26.54
CA GLU A 5 -19.17 7.21 25.82
C GLU A 5 -18.01 7.49 26.78
N GLU A 6 -17.02 6.59 26.78
CA GLU A 6 -15.72 6.80 27.41
C GLU A 6 -15.10 8.00 26.68
N SER A 7 -15.07 9.15 27.36
CA SER A 7 -14.63 10.43 26.79
C SER A 7 -13.17 10.34 26.37
N ASP A 8 -12.83 10.85 25.18
CA ASP A 8 -11.43 11.08 24.76
C ASP A 8 -10.64 11.85 25.83
N ASP A 9 -11.33 12.64 26.67
CA ASP A 9 -10.73 13.42 27.76
C ASP A 9 -10.10 12.55 28.88
N ASP A 10 -10.58 11.33 29.12
CA ASP A 10 -10.03 10.44 30.17
C ASP A 10 -8.71 9.77 29.73
N TYR A 11 -8.37 9.81 28.43
CA TYR A 11 -7.08 9.36 27.92
C TYR A 11 -6.00 10.44 27.97
N ASP A 12 -6.38 11.72 27.98
CA ASP A 12 -5.44 12.84 28.02
C ASP A 12 -4.69 12.91 29.36
N ASP A 13 -5.34 12.56 30.48
CA ASP A 13 -4.73 12.51 31.82
C ASP A 13 -3.71 11.36 31.97
N LEU A 14 -3.82 10.31 31.15
CA LEU A 14 -2.84 9.21 31.06
C LEU A 14 -1.65 9.54 30.12
N LEU A 15 -1.77 10.60 29.32
CA LEU A 15 -0.71 11.08 28.42
C LEU A 15 0.21 12.12 29.09
N GLU A 16 -0.10 12.57 30.31
CA GLU A 16 0.72 13.50 31.10
C GLU A 16 1.93 12.83 31.80
N ASP A 17 2.18 11.54 31.58
CA ASP A 17 3.40 10.88 32.05
C ASP A 17 4.58 11.33 31.16
N ASP A 18 5.19 12.47 31.53
CA ASP A 18 6.33 13.17 30.90
C ASP A 18 7.65 12.35 30.90
N ASP A 19 7.60 11.02 30.67
CA ASP A 19 8.80 10.22 30.49
C ASP A 19 9.40 10.52 29.09
N PRO A 20 10.59 11.15 29.01
CA PRO A 20 11.21 11.50 27.75
C PRO A 20 11.50 10.29 26.85
N GLU A 21 11.56 9.08 27.39
CA GLU A 21 11.69 7.84 26.60
C GLU A 21 10.38 7.46 25.91
N LEU A 22 9.24 7.62 26.59
CA LEU A 22 7.90 7.35 26.03
C LEU A 22 7.56 8.30 24.89
N GLU A 23 7.86 9.60 25.05
CA GLU A 23 7.63 10.60 24.01
C GLU A 23 8.50 10.32 22.76
N ALA A 24 9.76 9.92 22.95
CA ALA A 24 10.64 9.52 21.85
C ALA A 24 10.11 8.28 21.08
N ILE A 25 9.51 7.31 21.79
CA ILE A 25 8.88 6.14 21.16
C ILE A 25 7.63 6.56 20.37
N ARG A 26 6.82 7.49 20.92
CA ARG A 26 5.62 8.03 20.27
C ARG A 26 5.98 8.77 18.98
N GLU A 27 6.95 9.67 19.02
CA GLU A 27 7.44 10.38 17.84
C GLU A 27 7.97 9.43 16.77
N ARG A 28 8.71 8.38 17.16
CA ARG A 28 9.22 7.37 16.23
C ARG A 28 8.08 6.66 15.51
N ARG A 29 7.07 6.18 16.25
CA ARG A 29 5.90 5.50 15.67
C ARG A 29 5.09 6.42 14.75
N LEU A 30 4.91 7.68 15.15
CA LEU A 30 4.19 8.66 14.34
C LEU A 30 4.93 8.93 13.02
N ARG A 31 6.27 9.00 13.07
CA ARG A 31 7.11 9.15 11.89
C ARG A 31 7.02 7.94 10.96
N GLU A 32 7.14 6.73 11.49
CA GLU A 32 6.99 5.48 10.72
C GLU A 32 5.63 5.39 10.03
N MET A 33 4.55 5.73 10.75
CA MET A 33 3.21 5.77 10.19
C MET A 33 3.10 6.81 9.06
N LYS A 34 3.61 8.03 9.27
CA LYS A 34 3.60 9.08 8.24
C LYS A 34 4.40 8.69 7.00
N GLU A 35 5.59 8.11 7.18
CA GLU A 35 6.41 7.62 6.08
C GLU A 35 5.71 6.51 5.29
N SER A 36 5.03 5.57 5.97
CA SER A 36 4.27 4.52 5.29
C SER A 36 3.13 5.08 4.44
N GLN A 37 2.43 6.11 4.92
CA GLN A 37 1.35 6.77 4.19
C GLN A 37 1.88 7.54 2.98
N ILE A 38 3.01 8.23 3.13
CA ILE A 38 3.67 8.93 2.02
C ILE A 38 4.07 7.92 0.94
N LYS A 39 4.74 6.82 1.31
CA LYS A 39 5.12 5.77 0.37
C LYS A 39 3.91 5.16 -0.34
N HIS A 40 2.81 4.96 0.39
CA HIS A 40 1.57 4.47 -0.20
C HIS A 40 0.99 5.45 -1.24
N ALA A 41 0.93 6.74 -0.91
CA ALA A 41 0.46 7.77 -1.83
C ALA A 41 1.37 7.91 -3.07
N GLU A 42 2.69 7.85 -2.88
CA GLU A 42 3.64 7.86 -3.99
C GLU A 42 3.51 6.63 -4.89
N ASN A 43 3.30 5.44 -4.31
CA ASN A 43 3.08 4.22 -5.07
C ASN A 43 1.79 4.33 -5.91
N ILE A 44 0.70 4.84 -5.34
CA ILE A 44 -0.54 5.11 -6.10
C ILE A 44 -0.27 6.10 -7.24
N ALA A 45 0.44 7.20 -6.97
CA ALA A 45 0.77 8.21 -7.97
C ALA A 45 1.63 7.66 -9.12
N ARG A 46 2.49 6.68 -8.82
CA ARG A 46 3.32 5.96 -9.81
C ARG A 46 2.54 4.89 -10.60
N GLY A 47 1.27 4.66 -10.27
CA GLY A 47 0.39 3.70 -10.95
C GLY A 47 0.45 2.27 -10.39
N HIS A 48 0.99 2.08 -9.19
CA HIS A 48 0.95 0.77 -8.53
C HIS A 48 -0.49 0.36 -8.22
N GLY A 49 -0.75 -0.94 -8.32
CA GLY A 49 -2.08 -1.52 -8.14
C GLY A 49 -3.04 -1.33 -9.32
N GLN A 50 -2.54 -0.97 -10.50
CA GLN A 50 -3.31 -0.96 -11.74
C GLN A 50 -2.93 -2.14 -12.62
N TYR A 51 -3.94 -2.85 -13.13
CA TYR A 51 -3.71 -3.83 -14.18
C TYR A 51 -3.69 -3.11 -15.54
N ARG A 52 -2.53 -3.06 -16.19
CA ARG A 52 -2.36 -2.51 -17.54
C ARG A 52 -1.73 -3.55 -18.46
N THR A 53 -2.27 -3.65 -19.68
CA THR A 53 -1.64 -4.41 -20.76
C THR A 53 -0.68 -3.48 -21.49
N ILE A 54 0.60 -3.84 -21.53
CA ILE A 54 1.66 -3.10 -22.23
C ILE A 54 2.16 -3.90 -23.43
N SER A 55 2.63 -3.21 -24.45
CA SER A 55 3.32 -3.86 -25.58
C SER A 55 4.77 -4.19 -25.20
N GLN A 56 5.44 -5.03 -25.99
CA GLN A 56 6.83 -5.42 -25.74
C GLN A 56 7.79 -4.22 -25.68
N ASP A 57 7.53 -3.16 -26.45
CA ASP A 57 8.38 -1.96 -26.48
C ASP A 57 8.27 -1.14 -25.19
N GLU A 58 7.12 -1.20 -24.50
CA GLU A 58 6.88 -0.55 -23.22
C GLU A 58 7.38 -1.40 -22.02
N PHE A 59 7.80 -2.65 -22.24
CA PHE A 59 8.22 -3.57 -21.18
C PHE A 59 9.42 -3.05 -20.37
N LEU A 60 10.49 -2.67 -21.06
CA LEU A 60 11.72 -2.20 -20.41
C LEU A 60 11.51 -0.93 -19.58
N PRO A 61 10.87 0.14 -20.08
CA PRO A 61 10.63 1.33 -19.26
C PRO A 61 9.70 1.06 -18.07
N GLU A 62 8.72 0.16 -18.23
CA GLU A 62 7.78 -0.16 -17.15
C GLU A 62 8.46 -1.00 -16.04
N CYS A 63 9.29 -1.97 -16.42
CA CYS A 63 9.95 -2.89 -15.49
C CYS A 63 11.26 -2.34 -14.90
N SER A 64 11.99 -1.53 -15.66
CA SER A 64 13.23 -0.88 -15.21
C SER A 64 12.97 0.45 -14.48
N GLY A 65 11.71 0.78 -14.21
CA GLY A 65 11.33 1.96 -13.45
C GLY A 65 11.75 1.88 -11.97
N THR A 66 11.37 2.90 -11.21
CA THR A 66 11.72 3.08 -9.79
C THR A 66 10.94 2.16 -8.81
N SER A 67 10.28 1.13 -9.33
CA SER A 67 9.41 0.24 -8.55
C SER A 67 10.22 -0.94 -8.00
N GLU A 68 10.10 -1.20 -6.71
CA GLU A 68 10.88 -2.26 -6.04
C GLU A 68 10.39 -3.67 -6.41
N TRP A 69 9.08 -3.83 -6.64
CA TRP A 69 8.43 -5.09 -6.97
C TRP A 69 7.52 -4.90 -8.18
N VAL A 70 7.68 -5.77 -9.18
CA VAL A 70 6.89 -5.74 -10.42
C VAL A 70 6.39 -7.15 -10.74
N ALA A 71 5.09 -7.30 -10.98
CA ALA A 71 4.44 -8.56 -11.34
C ALA A 71 4.01 -8.57 -12.81
N ILE A 72 4.57 -9.48 -13.60
CA ILE A 72 4.38 -9.50 -15.05
C ILE A 72 3.82 -10.85 -15.47
N HIS A 73 2.68 -10.81 -16.17
CA HIS A 73 2.11 -12.00 -16.78
C HIS A 73 2.31 -11.99 -18.30
N PHE A 74 3.18 -12.87 -18.80
CA PHE A 74 3.23 -13.18 -20.22
C PHE A 74 2.07 -14.08 -20.60
N PHE A 75 1.20 -13.60 -21.47
CA PHE A 75 0.00 -14.32 -21.89
C PHE A 75 -0.03 -14.54 -23.41
N HIS A 76 -0.85 -15.50 -23.84
CA HIS A 76 -1.19 -15.71 -25.24
C HIS A 76 -2.72 -15.90 -25.35
N ASN A 77 -3.35 -15.24 -26.32
CA ASN A 77 -4.82 -15.17 -26.41
C ASN A 77 -5.51 -16.53 -26.63
N GLU A 78 -4.78 -17.53 -27.12
CA GLU A 78 -5.31 -18.87 -27.36
C GLU A 78 -5.38 -19.75 -26.11
N PHE A 79 -4.73 -19.39 -25.00
CA PHE A 79 -4.77 -20.19 -23.77
C PHE A 79 -5.86 -19.70 -22.82
N GLU A 80 -6.85 -20.56 -22.54
CA GLU A 80 -7.90 -20.27 -21.56
C GLU A 80 -7.37 -20.05 -20.13
N ARG A 81 -6.26 -20.72 -19.77
CA ARG A 81 -5.62 -20.54 -18.47
C ARG A 81 -5.11 -19.12 -18.24
N CYS A 82 -4.64 -18.45 -19.30
CA CYS A 82 -4.21 -17.05 -19.23
C CYS A 82 -5.38 -16.11 -18.92
N LYS A 83 -6.57 -16.39 -19.46
CA LYS A 83 -7.79 -15.60 -19.18
C LYS A 83 -8.20 -15.69 -17.71
N ILE A 84 -8.03 -16.86 -17.10
CA ILE A 84 -8.31 -17.08 -15.68
C ILE A 84 -7.33 -16.27 -14.83
N LEU A 85 -6.04 -16.32 -15.14
CA LEU A 85 -5.02 -15.57 -14.40
C LEU A 85 -5.23 -14.06 -14.53
N ASP A 86 -5.51 -13.56 -15.73
CA ASP A 86 -5.85 -12.15 -15.98
C ASP A 86 -7.05 -11.68 -15.15
N HIS A 87 -8.07 -12.52 -15.00
CA HIS A 87 -9.23 -12.20 -14.18
C HIS A 87 -8.86 -12.00 -12.71
N HIS A 88 -8.06 -12.92 -12.16
CA HIS A 88 -7.61 -12.80 -10.77
C HIS A 88 -6.63 -11.63 -10.57
N LEU A 89 -5.72 -11.39 -11.52
CA LEU A 89 -4.80 -10.26 -11.47
C LEU A 89 -5.53 -8.92 -11.44
N LYS A 90 -6.60 -8.77 -12.23
CA LYS A 90 -7.45 -7.55 -12.20
C LYS A 90 -8.11 -7.30 -10.84
N ILE A 91 -8.41 -8.36 -10.08
CA ILE A 91 -9.02 -8.25 -8.75
C ILE A 91 -7.97 -7.95 -7.67
N ILE A 92 -6.76 -8.51 -7.80
CA ILE A 92 -5.69 -8.39 -6.82
C ILE A 92 -4.93 -7.07 -6.98
N ALA A 93 -4.70 -6.62 -8.22
CA ALA A 93 -3.98 -5.39 -8.52
C ALA A 93 -4.41 -4.21 -7.62
N PRO A 94 -5.70 -3.81 -7.52
CA PRO A 94 -6.09 -2.65 -6.71
C PRO A 94 -5.90 -2.84 -5.20
N LYS A 95 -5.68 -4.06 -4.72
CA LYS A 95 -5.45 -4.35 -3.30
C LYS A 95 -3.98 -4.24 -2.91
N GLU A 96 -3.08 -4.53 -3.84
CA GLU A 96 -1.64 -4.60 -3.60
C GLU A 96 -0.93 -3.38 -4.18
N ILE A 97 -0.98 -2.26 -3.46
CA ILE A 97 -0.33 -0.98 -3.85
C ILE A 97 1.20 -1.01 -3.64
N THR A 98 1.70 -2.07 -3.03
CA THR A 98 3.14 -2.32 -2.85
C THR A 98 3.81 -2.79 -4.14
N CYS A 99 3.06 -3.46 -5.02
CA CYS A 99 3.57 -4.07 -6.25
C CYS A 99 3.03 -3.35 -7.48
N LYS A 100 3.85 -3.29 -8.53
CA LYS A 100 3.48 -2.73 -9.82
C LYS A 100 3.11 -3.82 -10.82
#